data_AF-A0A060YJR1-F1
#
_entry.id   AF-A0A060YJR1-F1
#
_cell.length_a   1.000
_cell.length_b   1.000
_cell.length_c   1.000
_cell.angle_alpha   90.00
_cell.angle_beta   90.00
_cell.angle_gamma   90.00
#
_symmetry.space_group_name_H-M   'P 1'
#
loop_
_entity.id
_entity.type
_entity.pdbx_description
1 polymer ?
#
loop_
_entity_poly.entity_id
_entity_poly.type
_entity_poly.pdbx_seq_one_letter_code
_entity_poly.pdbx_strand_id
1 'polypeptide(L)' 'MVDWTDAERSAIVGLWGKISVDEIGPQALARLLIVSPWTQRHFSTFGNLSTPAAIMGNPAVAKHGRP' A
#
# COMPACT_ATOMS: atom_id res chain seq x y z
N MET A 1 8.43 -8.87 -23.27
CA MET A 1 8.14 -7.48 -22.86
C MET A 1 6.75 -7.16 -23.39
N VAL A 2 5.91 -6.46 -22.63
CA VAL A 2 4.55 -6.11 -23.12
C VAL A 2 4.62 -4.82 -23.93
N ASP A 3 3.87 -4.75 -25.02
CA ASP A 3 3.75 -3.55 -25.86
C ASP A 3 2.62 -2.66 -25.34
N TRP A 4 2.95 -1.39 -25.09
CA TRP A 4 2.01 -0.38 -24.61
C TRP A 4 1.73 0.64 -25.69
N THR A 5 0.44 0.89 -25.94
CA THR A 5 -0.04 2.01 -26.75
C THR A 5 0.24 3.34 -26.05
N ASP A 6 0.27 4.43 -26.82
CA ASP A 6 0.44 5.78 -26.28
C ASP A 6 -0.71 6.16 -25.32
N ALA A 7 -1.93 5.68 -25.62
CA ALA A 7 -3.10 5.88 -24.77
C ALA A 7 -2.92 5.24 -23.39
N GLU A 8 -2.43 4.00 -23.32
CA GLU A 8 -2.18 3.31 -22.04
C GLU A 8 -1.08 4.00 -21.23
N ARG A 9 0.03 4.39 -21.87
CA ARG A 9 1.13 5.11 -21.19
C ARG A 9 0.64 6.43 -20.61
N SER A 10 -0.11 7.20 -21.41
CA SER A 10 -0.69 8.48 -20.99
C SER A 10 -1.65 8.30 -19.81
N ALA A 11 -2.49 7.26 -19.84
CA ALA A 11 -3.41 6.96 -18.74
C ALA A 11 -2.66 6.61 -17.44
N ILE A 12 -1.62 5.76 -17.50
CA ILE A 12 -0.83 5.37 -16.32
C ILE A 12 -0.12 6.58 -15.71
N VAL A 13 0.58 7.35 -16.54
CA VAL A 13 1.33 8.53 -16.07
C VAL A 13 0.37 9.61 -15.54
N GLY A 14 -0.74 9.83 -16.22
CA GLY A 14 -1.77 10.80 -15.80
C GLY A 14 -2.47 10.41 -14.51
N LEU A 15 -2.66 9.11 -14.25
CA LEU A 15 -3.16 8.62 -12.96
C LEU A 15 -2.10 8.75 -11.87
N TRP A 16 -0.88 8.32 -12.13
CA TRP A 16 0.22 8.35 -11.16
C TRP A 16 0.51 9.77 -10.66
N GLY A 17 0.47 10.77 -11.55
CA GLY A 17 0.67 12.18 -11.19
C GLY A 17 -0.39 12.77 -10.25
N LYS A 18 -1.52 12.08 -10.04
CA LYS A 18 -2.61 12.50 -9.13
C LYS A 18 -2.59 11.73 -7.81
N ILE A 19 -1.77 10.69 -7.67
CA ILE A 19 -1.70 9.85 -6.49
C ILE A 19 -0.76 10.50 -5.46
N SER A 20 -1.29 10.80 -4.27
CA SER A 20 -0.47 11.11 -3.11
C SER A 20 0.08 9.80 -2.54
N VAL A 21 1.37 9.53 -2.76
CA VAL A 21 2.00 8.27 -2.32
C VAL A 21 2.07 8.20 -0.79
N ASP A 22 2.27 9.34 -0.12
CA ASP A 22 2.28 9.45 1.34
C ASP A 22 0.93 9.09 1.98
N GLU A 23 -0.16 9.23 1.23
CA GLU A 23 -1.52 8.90 1.67
C GLU A 23 -1.93 7.49 1.23
N ILE A 24 -1.86 7.22 -0.06
CA ILE A 24 -2.37 5.97 -0.67
C ILE A 24 -1.51 4.77 -0.28
N GLY A 25 -0.21 4.97 -0.10
CA GLY A 25 0.73 3.91 0.30
C GLY A 25 0.38 3.25 1.63
N PRO A 26 0.32 4.00 2.75
CA PRO A 26 -0.13 3.50 4.04
C PRO A 26 -1.53 2.86 4.00
N GLN A 27 -2.48 3.48 3.28
CA GLN A 27 -3.85 2.98 3.16
C GLN A 27 -3.90 1.62 2.46
N ALA A 28 -3.15 1.46 1.36
CA ALA A 28 -3.11 0.22 0.59
C ALA A 28 -2.53 -0.94 1.43
N LEU A 29 -1.40 -0.70 2.12
CA LEU A 29 -0.79 -1.74 2.95
C LEU A 29 -1.65 -2.08 4.17
N ALA A 30 -2.22 -1.09 4.85
CA ALA A 30 -3.11 -1.35 5.98
C ALA A 30 -4.34 -2.17 5.55
N ARG A 31 -4.93 -1.84 4.39
CA ARG A 31 -6.07 -2.59 3.85
C ARG A 31 -5.70 -4.03 3.51
N LEU A 32 -4.51 -4.28 2.97
CA LEU A 32 -4.01 -5.64 2.73
C LEU A 32 -3.96 -6.46 4.02
N LEU A 33 -3.39 -5.88 5.08
CA LEU A 33 -3.23 -6.55 6.38
C LEU A 33 -4.57 -6.81 7.10
N ILE A 34 -5.59 -5.99 6.82
CA ILE A 34 -6.95 -6.14 7.38
C ILE A 34 -7.79 -7.14 6.58
N VAL A 35 -7.87 -6.97 5.26
CA VAL A 35 -8.74 -7.76 4.38
C VAL A 35 -8.15 -9.15 4.12
N SER A 36 -6.83 -9.28 4.17
CA SER A 36 -6.10 -10.53 3.97
C SER A 36 -5.18 -10.83 5.15
N PRO A 37 -5.71 -11.19 6.33
CA PRO A 37 -4.91 -11.28 7.57
C PRO A 37 -3.72 -12.23 7.50
N TRP A 38 -3.78 -13.27 6.66
CA TRP A 38 -2.66 -14.20 6.48
C TRP A 38 -1.37 -13.51 6.00
N THR A 39 -1.48 -12.33 5.39
CA THR A 39 -0.33 -11.54 4.93
C THR A 39 0.49 -10.96 6.08
N GLN A 40 -0.12 -10.79 7.27
CA GLN A 40 0.57 -10.30 8.47
C GLN A 40 1.78 -11.15 8.86
N ARG A 41 1.80 -12.45 8.49
CA ARG A 41 2.93 -13.36 8.74
C ARG A 41 4.27 -12.87 8.16
N HIS A 42 4.23 -12.04 7.12
CA HIS A 42 5.43 -11.48 6.48
C HIS A 42 5.95 -10.23 7.19
N PHE A 43 5.20 -9.69 8.15
CA PHE A 43 5.46 -8.41 8.81
C PHE A 43 5.58 -8.56 10.33
N SER A 44 6.14 -9.69 10.80
CA SER A 44 6.30 -9.99 12.23
C SER A 44 7.12 -8.93 13.00
N THR A 45 8.00 -8.21 12.31
CA THR A 45 8.82 -7.14 12.90
C THR A 45 8.07 -5.81 13.07
N PHE A 46 6.84 -5.68 12.55
CA PHE A 46 6.06 -4.44 12.65
C PHE A 46 5.38 -4.30 14.02
N GLY A 47 5.49 -5.30 14.90
CA GLY A 47 4.89 -5.26 16.23
C GLY A 47 3.40 -5.59 16.17
N ASN A 48 2.57 -4.77 16.81
CA ASN A 48 1.15 -5.09 16.97
C ASN A 48 0.36 -4.89 15.66
N LEU A 49 -0.17 -6.00 15.13
CA LEU A 49 -1.08 -6.06 13.96
C LEU A 49 -2.41 -6.77 14.28
N SER A 50 -2.73 -6.95 15.57
CA SER A 50 -3.84 -7.82 16.01
C SER A 50 -5.25 -7.30 15.70
N THR A 51 -5.42 -5.99 15.46
CA THR A 51 -6.72 -5.37 15.18
C THR A 51 -6.61 -4.34 14.06
N PRO A 52 -7.71 -4.00 13.37
CA PRO A 52 -7.70 -2.94 12.36
C PRO A 52 -7.19 -1.60 12.89
N ALA A 53 -7.57 -1.21 14.12
CA ALA A 53 -7.07 0.02 14.74
C ALA A 53 -5.56 -0.03 15.01
N ALA A 54 -5.05 -1.18 15.48
CA ALA A 54 -3.61 -1.37 15.68
C ALA A 54 -2.85 -1.29 14.35
N ILE A 55 -3.37 -1.88 13.28
CA ILE A 55 -2.78 -1.82 11.93
C ILE A 55 -2.77 -0.39 11.39
N MET A 56 -3.90 0.32 11.46
CA MET A 56 -4.04 1.69 10.96
C MET A 56 -3.17 2.69 11.73
N GLY A 57 -2.96 2.47 13.03
CA GLY A 57 -2.10 3.30 13.87
C GLY A 57 -0.62 2.91 13.88
N ASN A 58 -0.21 1.86 13.14
CA ASN A 58 1.14 1.33 13.22
C ASN A 58 2.12 2.16 12.36
N PRO A 59 3.16 2.80 12.97
CA PRO A 59 4.11 3.61 12.22
C PRO A 59 4.99 2.79 11.26
N ALA A 60 5.25 1.51 11.54
CA ALA A 60 5.99 0.62 10.64
C ALA A 60 5.17 0.27 9.38
N VAL A 61 3.86 0.06 9.52
CA VAL A 61 2.93 -0.10 8.39
C VAL A 61 2.92 1.17 7.55
N ALA A 62 2.74 2.33 8.17
CA ALA A 62 2.74 3.60 7.44
C ALA A 62 4.09 3.92 6.77
N LYS A 63 5.20 3.53 7.37
CA LYS A 63 6.53 3.70 6.77
C LYS A 63 6.74 2.75 5.59
N HIS A 64 6.35 1.48 5.70
CA HIS A 64 6.55 0.50 4.62
C HIS A 64 5.63 0.73 3.42
N GLY A 65 4.44 1.31 3.65
CA GLY A 65 3.55 1.70 2.57
C GLY A 65 4.06 2.87 1.74
N ARG A 66 5.07 3.62 2.22
CA ARG A 66 5.68 4.76 1.54
C ARG A 66 7.00 4.37 0.86
N PRO A 67 7.44 5.10 -0.18
CA PRO A 67 8.72 4.91 -0.84
C PRO A 67 9.92 5.21 0.08
#